data_AF-A0A9X8NAI0-F1
#
_entry.id   AF-A0A9X8NAI0-F1
#
_cell.length_a   1.000
_cell.length_b   1.000
_cell.length_c   1.000
_cell.angle_alpha   90.00
_cell.angle_beta   90.00
_cell.angle_gamma   90.00
#
_symmetry.space_group_name_H-M   'P 1'
#
loop_
_entity.id
_entity.type
_entity.pdbx_description
1 polymer ?
#
loop_
_entity_poly.entity_id
_entity_poly.type
_entity_poly.pdbx_seq_one_letter_code
_entity_poly.pdbx_strand_id
1 'polypeptide(L)'
;MILLVDNYDSYTFNLAHLVAQAAGHEPLVVPAGEPADLPQRVRAGEFSHVVISPGPGTPEREEDFGASRRVIEAAADADIPLLGVCLGHQGLAMLAGAAVTRAPEPRHGFVSTVTHSGEGIFAGIPQDFEVVRYHSLHVDKVPSITVHARSEDGVIQALKVDGLNHWGVQFHPESVLTQHGAAIMRNFLGGWRLLHREVPGVLDCQRVFNAIRCDGNDAFFLDSADARGRFSILGDTAGTLSRSMSYSLDDGNVLDTLDAELSTPVVDAPDLPFTGGWIGYLGYECAQLTMPITLRHHSPYPDAYFVRPQSFIVYDHQAETAHLCALAGDGDTGLLDRLEQALKGAEGAGGTSIGEGSWSNPDYLGSIERAQELLRAGESYEVCLTDTFTAEATGDIYPSLREHNPAPYAAHLIFDGVEVASASPERFLTVRGREVEAKPIKGTIAADQDPALLDDAKTRAENLMIVDLLRNDLSRVCDPGTVRVPGLMQVESYATVHQLVSTITGRLCEGRTAVDAIRATFPPGSMTGAPKLRTCEIIDRLETSPRGVYSGALGYFGFDGQADLSVVIRTAVRAGNSVTVGAGGAIVLASDPDSELVERNLKAQSVLGAWDA
;
A
#
# COMPACT_ATOMS: atom_id res chain seq x y z
N MET A 1 -14.73 3.30 -10.41
CA MET A 1 -15.77 4.30 -10.05
C MET A 1 -17.04 3.57 -9.65
N ILE A 2 -17.85 4.08 -8.71
CA ILE A 2 -19.16 3.48 -8.37
C ILE A 2 -20.26 4.27 -9.09
N LEU A 3 -21.21 3.59 -9.74
CA LEU A 3 -22.36 4.20 -10.40
C LEU A 3 -23.61 4.12 -9.51
N LEU A 4 -24.33 5.22 -9.31
CA LEU A 4 -25.66 5.25 -8.72
C LEU A 4 -26.66 5.78 -9.76
N VAL A 5 -27.59 4.92 -10.19
CA VAL A 5 -28.67 5.29 -11.12
C VAL A 5 -29.85 5.82 -10.34
N ASP A 6 -30.21 7.09 -10.57
CA ASP A 6 -31.31 7.80 -9.93
C ASP A 6 -32.62 7.60 -10.71
N ASN A 7 -33.53 6.79 -10.20
CA ASN A 7 -34.89 6.64 -10.72
C ASN A 7 -35.83 7.77 -10.25
N TYR A 8 -35.31 8.98 -10.08
CA TYR A 8 -36.02 10.19 -9.66
C TYR A 8 -36.68 10.06 -8.28
N ASP A 9 -36.01 9.39 -7.34
CA ASP A 9 -36.46 9.32 -5.96
C ASP A 9 -36.01 10.54 -5.17
N SER A 10 -36.84 10.98 -4.22
CA SER A 10 -36.51 12.14 -3.37
C SER A 10 -35.35 11.86 -2.40
N TYR A 11 -34.95 10.60 -2.20
CA TYR A 11 -33.94 10.17 -1.24
C TYR A 11 -32.66 9.63 -1.90
N THR A 12 -32.51 9.71 -3.23
CA THR A 12 -31.31 9.18 -3.93
C THR A 12 -30.01 9.75 -3.39
N PHE A 13 -29.95 11.03 -3.02
CA PHE A 13 -28.74 11.62 -2.46
C PHE A 13 -28.43 11.17 -1.02
N ASN A 14 -29.43 10.71 -0.25
CA ASN A 14 -29.14 10.05 1.03
C ASN A 14 -28.41 8.72 0.79
N LEU A 15 -28.83 7.98 -0.25
CA LEU A 15 -28.15 6.76 -0.68
C LEU A 15 -26.76 7.07 -1.26
N ALA A 16 -26.59 8.17 -2.01
CA ALA A 16 -25.28 8.61 -2.49
C ALA A 16 -24.31 8.90 -1.33
N HIS A 17 -24.78 9.59 -0.28
CA HIS A 17 -23.99 9.83 0.93
C HIS A 17 -23.67 8.53 1.68
N LEU A 18 -24.61 7.57 1.73
CA LEU A 18 -24.35 6.26 2.32
C LEU A 18 -23.25 5.49 1.56
N VAL A 19 -23.30 5.52 0.22
CA VAL A 19 -22.24 4.93 -0.63
C VAL A 19 -20.92 5.64 -0.39
N ALA A 20 -20.91 6.98 -0.35
CA ALA A 20 -19.70 7.75 -0.10
C ALA A 20 -19.08 7.45 1.28
N GLN A 21 -19.92 7.34 2.31
CA GLN A 21 -19.50 6.94 3.65
C GLN A 21 -18.88 5.53 3.66
N ALA A 22 -19.44 4.60 2.89
CA ALA A 22 -18.96 3.22 2.83
C ALA A 22 -17.69 3.05 1.97
N ALA A 23 -17.58 3.79 0.87
CA ALA A 23 -16.48 3.68 -0.11
C ALA A 23 -15.29 4.61 0.17
N GLY A 24 -15.48 5.67 0.96
CA GLY A 24 -14.49 6.73 1.15
C GLY A 24 -14.42 7.75 -0.01
N HIS A 25 -15.22 7.59 -1.06
CA HIS A 25 -15.34 8.54 -2.18
C HIS A 25 -16.77 8.57 -2.73
N GLU A 26 -17.17 9.66 -3.38
CA GLU A 26 -18.53 9.80 -3.92
C GLU A 26 -18.80 8.84 -5.10
N PRO A 27 -20.03 8.34 -5.26
CA PRO A 27 -20.45 7.67 -6.50
C PRO A 27 -20.76 8.69 -7.60
N LEU A 28 -20.66 8.26 -8.85
CA LEU A 28 -21.25 9.01 -9.96
C LEU A 28 -22.77 8.81 -9.94
N VAL A 29 -23.52 9.87 -9.62
CA VAL A 29 -24.99 9.85 -9.63
C VAL A 29 -25.50 10.26 -11.00
N VAL A 30 -26.35 9.43 -11.60
CA VAL A 30 -26.80 9.55 -12.99
C VAL A 30 -28.30 9.33 -13.08
N PRO A 31 -29.10 10.28 -13.61
CA PRO A 31 -30.53 10.07 -13.82
C PRO A 31 -30.83 8.85 -14.70
N ALA A 32 -31.87 8.11 -14.35
CA ALA A 32 -32.33 6.99 -15.15
C ALA A 32 -32.70 7.49 -16.56
N GLY A 33 -32.00 6.97 -17.57
CA GLY A 33 -32.22 7.29 -18.99
C GLY A 33 -31.20 8.25 -19.60
N GLU A 34 -30.33 8.88 -18.80
CA GLU A 34 -29.34 9.86 -19.29
C GLU A 34 -27.98 9.68 -18.62
N PRO A 35 -26.85 9.60 -19.35
CA PRO A 35 -26.77 9.63 -20.80
C PRO A 35 -27.21 8.29 -21.41
N ALA A 36 -27.65 8.33 -22.68
CA ALA A 36 -28.19 7.16 -23.37
C ALA A 36 -27.16 6.01 -23.56
N ASP A 37 -25.87 6.30 -23.43
CA ASP A 37 -24.76 5.36 -23.54
C ASP A 37 -24.37 4.69 -22.20
N LEU A 38 -25.10 4.97 -21.11
CA LEU A 38 -24.76 4.44 -19.79
C LEU A 38 -24.62 2.90 -19.75
N PRO A 39 -25.50 2.09 -20.37
CA PRO A 39 -25.31 0.64 -20.42
C PRO A 39 -24.03 0.21 -21.15
N GLN A 40 -23.58 0.95 -22.17
CA GLN A 40 -22.36 0.68 -22.91
C GLN A 40 -21.13 0.94 -22.03
N ARG A 41 -21.16 2.04 -21.26
CA ARG A 41 -20.11 2.39 -20.29
C ARG A 41 -19.99 1.32 -19.18
N VAL A 42 -21.12 0.80 -18.72
CA VAL A 42 -21.16 -0.34 -17.78
C VAL A 42 -20.53 -1.58 -18.40
N ARG A 43 -20.92 -1.98 -19.63
CA ARG A 43 -20.30 -3.12 -20.32
C ARG A 43 -18.81 -2.94 -20.60
N ALA A 44 -18.35 -1.69 -20.73
CA ALA A 44 -16.95 -1.36 -20.92
C ALA A 44 -16.11 -1.47 -19.63
N GLY A 45 -16.72 -1.77 -18.48
CA GLY A 45 -16.02 -1.92 -17.21
C GLY A 45 -15.60 -0.58 -16.57
N GLU A 46 -16.22 0.54 -16.94
CA GLU A 46 -15.90 1.85 -16.33
C GLU A 46 -16.24 1.91 -14.83
N PHE A 47 -17.12 1.02 -14.36
CA PHE A 47 -17.63 1.00 -12.99
C PHE A 47 -17.28 -0.30 -12.28
N SER A 48 -16.85 -0.19 -11.02
CA SER A 48 -16.57 -1.35 -10.17
C SER A 48 -17.83 -1.91 -9.52
N HIS A 49 -18.82 -1.05 -9.28
CA HIS A 49 -20.11 -1.40 -8.67
C HIS A 49 -21.22 -0.54 -9.26
N VAL A 50 -22.44 -1.09 -9.30
CA VAL A 50 -23.65 -0.38 -9.70
C VAL A 50 -24.67 -0.40 -8.55
N VAL A 51 -25.31 0.74 -8.30
CA VAL A 51 -26.44 0.84 -7.38
C VAL A 51 -27.64 1.38 -8.16
N ILE A 52 -28.77 0.69 -8.08
CA ILE A 52 -30.05 1.14 -8.64
C ILE A 52 -30.88 1.69 -7.50
N SER A 53 -31.16 3.00 -7.53
CA SER A 53 -31.87 3.69 -6.46
C SER A 53 -33.32 3.21 -6.33
N PRO A 54 -34.01 3.61 -5.23
CA PRO A 54 -35.45 3.63 -5.18
C PRO A 54 -36.05 4.51 -6.29
N GLY A 55 -37.37 4.46 -6.44
CA GLY A 55 -38.09 5.33 -7.36
C GLY A 55 -39.60 5.10 -7.29
N PRO A 56 -40.40 6.00 -7.87
CA PRO A 56 -41.83 5.82 -8.01
C PRO A 56 -42.15 4.72 -9.05
N GLY A 57 -43.40 4.27 -9.07
CA GLY A 57 -43.89 3.40 -10.13
C GLY A 57 -43.70 1.91 -9.86
N THR A 58 -43.51 1.14 -10.94
CA THR A 58 -43.33 -0.33 -10.89
C THR A 58 -42.32 -0.77 -11.94
N PRO A 59 -41.46 -1.77 -11.67
CA PRO A 59 -40.50 -2.23 -12.66
C PRO A 59 -41.14 -2.84 -13.92
N GLU A 60 -42.42 -3.22 -13.85
CA GLU A 60 -43.18 -3.77 -14.99
C GLU A 60 -43.46 -2.72 -16.09
N ARG A 61 -43.34 -1.42 -15.78
CA ARG A 61 -43.58 -0.34 -16.74
C ARG A 61 -42.27 0.15 -17.35
N GLU A 62 -42.24 0.18 -18.68
CA GLU A 62 -41.07 0.65 -19.44
C GLU A 62 -40.69 2.10 -19.10
N GLU A 63 -41.70 2.96 -18.91
CA GLU A 63 -41.52 4.37 -18.56
C GLU A 63 -40.91 4.57 -17.17
N ASP A 64 -41.21 3.67 -16.22
CA ASP A 64 -40.74 3.76 -14.83
C ASP A 64 -39.32 3.18 -14.69
N PHE A 65 -39.00 2.09 -15.40
CA PHE A 65 -37.82 1.28 -15.09
C PHE A 65 -37.02 0.78 -16.31
N GLY A 66 -37.47 1.08 -17.53
CA GLY A 66 -36.85 0.58 -18.76
C GLY A 66 -35.38 0.97 -18.93
N ALA A 67 -34.97 2.12 -18.42
CA ALA A 67 -33.57 2.55 -18.40
C ALA A 67 -32.73 1.76 -17.39
N SER A 68 -33.20 1.64 -16.14
CA SER A 68 -32.52 0.88 -15.09
C SER A 68 -32.42 -0.61 -15.42
N ARG A 69 -33.44 -1.20 -16.06
CA ARG A 69 -33.38 -2.56 -16.60
C ARG A 69 -32.18 -2.76 -17.54
N ARG A 70 -31.98 -1.85 -18.50
CA ARG A 70 -30.85 -1.93 -19.46
C ARG A 70 -29.49 -1.84 -18.77
N VAL A 71 -29.40 -1.10 -17.65
CA VAL A 71 -28.19 -1.03 -16.82
C VAL A 71 -27.97 -2.34 -16.05
N ILE A 72 -29.03 -2.92 -15.48
CA ILE A 72 -28.94 -4.22 -14.78
C ILE A 72 -28.48 -5.33 -15.73
N GLU A 73 -29.06 -5.38 -16.94
CA GLU A 73 -28.64 -6.33 -17.99
C GLU A 73 -27.17 -6.12 -18.37
N ALA A 74 -26.74 -4.87 -18.55
CA ALA A 74 -25.35 -4.55 -18.83
C ALA A 74 -24.39 -4.94 -17.70
N ALA A 75 -24.80 -4.77 -16.43
CA ALA A 75 -24.01 -5.19 -15.28
C ALA A 75 -23.88 -6.72 -15.21
N ALA A 76 -24.96 -7.46 -15.50
CA ALA A 76 -24.93 -8.91 -15.58
C ALA A 76 -24.02 -9.41 -16.73
N ASP A 77 -24.12 -8.78 -17.91
CA ASP A 77 -23.27 -9.11 -19.07
C ASP A 77 -21.77 -8.97 -18.77
N ALA A 78 -21.41 -8.02 -17.89
CA ALA A 78 -20.04 -7.67 -17.54
C ALA A 78 -19.58 -8.21 -16.17
N ASP A 79 -20.40 -9.02 -15.50
CA ASP A 79 -20.16 -9.53 -14.14
C ASP A 79 -19.84 -8.42 -13.10
N ILE A 80 -20.51 -7.27 -13.22
CA ILE A 80 -20.33 -6.13 -12.30
C ILE A 80 -21.27 -6.30 -11.10
N PRO A 81 -20.77 -6.27 -9.85
CA PRO A 81 -21.61 -6.30 -8.66
C PRO A 81 -22.67 -5.19 -8.65
N LEU A 82 -23.90 -5.54 -8.29
CA LEU A 82 -25.03 -4.61 -8.34
C LEU A 82 -25.91 -4.69 -7.08
N LEU A 83 -26.29 -3.54 -6.52
CA LEU A 83 -27.26 -3.42 -5.43
C LEU A 83 -28.52 -2.68 -5.90
N GLY A 84 -29.67 -3.34 -5.83
CA GLY A 84 -30.97 -2.72 -6.07
C GLY A 84 -31.65 -2.33 -4.75
N VAL A 85 -32.08 -1.08 -4.61
CA VAL A 85 -32.82 -0.61 -3.43
C VAL A 85 -34.27 -0.33 -3.80
N CYS A 86 -35.22 -0.87 -3.03
CA CYS A 86 -36.66 -0.70 -3.22
C CYS A 86 -37.12 -1.01 -4.66
N LEU A 87 -37.31 0.00 -5.52
CA LEU A 87 -37.61 -0.19 -6.95
C LEU A 87 -36.54 -1.02 -7.66
N GLY A 88 -35.26 -0.77 -7.36
CA GLY A 88 -34.14 -1.58 -7.88
C GLY A 88 -34.20 -3.04 -7.43
N HIS A 89 -34.56 -3.30 -6.17
CA HIS A 89 -34.79 -4.66 -5.65
C HIS A 89 -35.91 -5.37 -6.40
N GLN A 90 -37.02 -4.66 -6.63
CA GLN A 90 -38.17 -5.21 -7.36
C GLN A 90 -37.81 -5.51 -8.82
N GLY A 91 -37.07 -4.60 -9.46
CA GLY A 91 -36.58 -4.79 -10.82
C GLY A 91 -35.65 -5.99 -10.97
N LEU A 92 -34.73 -6.19 -10.02
CA LEU A 92 -33.86 -7.37 -10.01
C LEU A 92 -34.65 -8.66 -9.88
N ALA A 93 -35.59 -8.71 -8.94
CA ALA A 93 -36.44 -9.89 -8.75
C ALA A 93 -37.27 -10.16 -10.02
N MET A 94 -37.83 -9.12 -10.64
CA MET A 94 -38.61 -9.23 -11.87
C MET A 94 -37.78 -9.81 -13.02
N LEU A 95 -36.54 -9.33 -13.20
CA LEU A 95 -35.63 -9.85 -14.23
C LEU A 95 -35.20 -11.30 -13.95
N ALA A 96 -35.15 -11.70 -12.68
CA ALA A 96 -34.98 -13.09 -12.28
C ALA A 96 -36.26 -13.93 -12.44
N GLY A 97 -37.39 -13.35 -12.82
CA GLY A 97 -38.67 -14.04 -13.08
C GLY A 97 -39.67 -14.01 -11.93
N ALA A 98 -39.43 -13.23 -10.88
CA ALA A 98 -40.39 -13.02 -9.80
C ALA A 98 -41.53 -12.09 -10.24
N ALA A 99 -42.75 -12.34 -9.73
CA ALA A 99 -43.84 -11.40 -9.86
C ALA A 99 -43.67 -10.23 -8.87
N VAL A 100 -44.01 -9.02 -9.29
CA VAL A 100 -44.07 -7.84 -8.42
C VAL A 100 -45.53 -7.54 -8.14
N THR A 101 -45.98 -7.81 -6.90
CA THR A 101 -47.39 -7.69 -6.53
C THR A 101 -47.57 -6.78 -5.31
N ARG A 102 -48.81 -6.41 -5.00
CA ARG A 102 -49.10 -5.56 -3.84
C ARG A 102 -48.67 -6.25 -2.55
N ALA A 103 -47.94 -5.53 -1.71
CA ALA A 103 -47.61 -6.00 -0.37
C ALA A 103 -48.90 -6.26 0.44
N PRO A 104 -48.89 -7.19 1.41
CA PRO A 104 -50.03 -7.45 2.28
C PRO A 104 -50.58 -6.17 2.94
N GLU A 105 -49.68 -5.27 3.33
CA GLU A 105 -49.98 -3.93 3.79
C GLU A 105 -48.95 -2.93 3.23
N PRO A 106 -49.38 -1.80 2.66
CA PRO A 106 -48.46 -0.74 2.25
C PRO A 106 -47.72 -0.13 3.45
N ARG A 107 -46.40 0.06 3.35
CA ARG A 107 -45.58 0.67 4.41
C ARG A 107 -44.81 1.85 3.84
N HIS A 108 -45.15 3.06 4.28
CA HIS A 108 -44.45 4.31 3.93
C HIS A 108 -43.93 5.02 5.18
N GLY A 109 -42.63 4.88 5.47
CA GLY A 109 -41.99 5.46 6.65
C GLY A 109 -42.18 4.65 7.93
N PHE A 110 -42.44 3.33 7.81
CA PHE A 110 -42.60 2.45 8.97
C PHE A 110 -41.30 1.73 9.29
N VAL A 111 -41.04 1.58 10.59
CA VAL A 111 -39.98 0.72 11.11
C VAL A 111 -40.50 -0.71 11.19
N SER A 112 -39.69 -1.64 10.70
CA SER A 112 -39.91 -3.09 10.79
C SER A 112 -38.63 -3.77 11.28
N THR A 113 -38.80 -4.92 11.92
CA THR A 113 -37.71 -5.78 12.40
C THR A 113 -37.39 -6.82 11.34
N VAL A 114 -36.10 -7.00 11.03
CA VAL A 114 -35.68 -7.92 9.97
C VAL A 114 -34.85 -9.07 10.52
N THR A 115 -35.24 -10.30 10.14
CA THR A 115 -34.44 -11.52 10.29
C THR A 115 -33.66 -11.78 9.01
N HIS A 116 -32.41 -12.24 9.11
CA HIS A 116 -31.55 -12.43 7.94
C HIS A 116 -30.67 -13.69 8.01
N SER A 117 -30.12 -14.11 6.88
CA SER A 117 -29.28 -15.31 6.80
C SER A 117 -27.92 -15.15 7.50
N GLY A 118 -27.42 -13.92 7.59
CA GLY A 118 -26.08 -13.62 8.16
C GLY A 118 -24.95 -13.74 7.15
N GLU A 119 -25.31 -13.89 5.87
CA GLU A 119 -24.37 -14.10 4.76
C GLU A 119 -24.35 -12.90 3.82
N GLY A 120 -23.27 -12.77 3.05
CA GLY A 120 -23.11 -11.72 2.04
C GLY A 120 -23.25 -10.31 2.63
N ILE A 121 -24.19 -9.53 2.12
CA ILE A 121 -24.40 -8.15 2.59
C ILE A 121 -24.83 -8.06 4.07
N PHE A 122 -25.23 -9.18 4.68
CA PHE A 122 -25.61 -9.27 6.10
C PHE A 122 -24.52 -9.82 7.02
N ALA A 123 -23.31 -10.07 6.51
CA ALA A 123 -22.21 -10.58 7.32
C ALA A 123 -21.89 -9.64 8.49
N GLY A 124 -21.84 -10.21 9.71
CA GLY A 124 -21.51 -9.47 10.94
C GLY A 124 -22.59 -8.51 11.44
N ILE A 125 -23.80 -8.53 10.86
CA ILE A 125 -24.93 -7.72 11.31
C ILE A 125 -25.73 -8.50 12.38
N PRO A 126 -26.16 -7.84 13.47
CA PRO A 126 -27.04 -8.47 14.47
C PRO A 126 -28.39 -8.86 13.89
N GLN A 127 -28.93 -10.00 14.32
CA GLN A 127 -30.31 -10.40 14.01
C GLN A 127 -31.32 -9.42 14.61
N ASP A 128 -32.52 -9.40 14.03
CA ASP A 128 -33.67 -8.64 14.52
C ASP A 128 -33.41 -7.12 14.64
N PHE A 129 -32.64 -6.57 13.71
CA PHE A 129 -32.39 -5.12 13.64
C PHE A 129 -33.54 -4.37 12.96
N GLU A 130 -33.62 -3.06 13.22
CA GLU A 130 -34.70 -2.20 12.72
C GLU A 130 -34.35 -1.56 11.36
N VAL A 131 -35.31 -1.58 10.42
CA VAL A 131 -35.20 -0.96 9.09
C VAL A 131 -36.43 -0.14 8.75
N VAL A 132 -36.28 0.88 7.89
CA VAL A 132 -37.39 1.68 7.39
C VAL A 132 -37.86 1.22 6.01
N ARG A 133 -39.19 1.08 5.87
CA ARG A 133 -39.86 0.66 4.64
C ARG A 133 -40.62 1.82 3.99
N TYR A 134 -40.44 1.99 2.68
CA TYR A 134 -41.20 2.92 1.84
C TYR A 134 -41.75 2.24 0.56
N HIS A 135 -42.48 1.14 0.72
CA HIS A 135 -42.97 0.37 -0.42
C HIS A 135 -44.42 -0.09 -0.26
N SER A 136 -45.14 -0.10 -1.39
CA SER A 136 -46.48 -0.69 -1.51
C SER A 136 -46.49 -2.01 -2.27
N LEU A 137 -45.36 -2.35 -2.89
CA LEU A 137 -45.15 -3.55 -3.67
C LEU A 137 -44.17 -4.47 -2.93
N HIS A 138 -44.21 -5.74 -3.27
CA HIS A 138 -43.25 -6.74 -2.84
C HIS A 138 -43.06 -7.78 -3.94
N VAL A 139 -42.12 -8.67 -3.73
CA VAL A 139 -41.76 -9.73 -4.67
C VAL A 139 -41.95 -11.09 -4.04
N ASP A 140 -42.33 -12.06 -4.86
CA ASP A 140 -42.47 -13.46 -4.46
C ASP A 140 -41.16 -14.24 -4.63
N LYS A 141 -40.99 -15.31 -3.84
CA LYS A 141 -39.83 -16.20 -4.00
C LYS A 141 -39.94 -16.99 -5.31
N VAL A 142 -38.87 -17.00 -6.09
CA VAL A 142 -38.68 -17.86 -7.27
C VAL A 142 -37.38 -18.67 -7.17
N PRO A 143 -37.21 -19.77 -7.94
CA PRO A 143 -36.03 -20.63 -7.84
C PRO A 143 -34.69 -19.98 -8.20
N SER A 144 -34.70 -18.87 -8.94
CA SER A 144 -33.54 -18.11 -9.41
C SER A 144 -33.08 -17.02 -8.44
N ILE A 145 -33.71 -16.91 -7.26
CA ILE A 145 -33.32 -15.98 -6.21
C ILE A 145 -33.16 -16.69 -4.87
N THR A 146 -32.07 -16.35 -4.19
CA THR A 146 -31.87 -16.71 -2.79
C THR A 146 -32.38 -15.58 -1.91
N VAL A 147 -33.30 -15.88 -0.99
CA VAL A 147 -33.87 -14.90 -0.04
C VAL A 147 -32.95 -14.81 1.18
N HIS A 148 -32.45 -13.61 1.47
CA HIS A 148 -31.51 -13.36 2.55
C HIS A 148 -32.12 -12.66 3.75
N ALA A 149 -33.26 -11.98 3.61
CA ALA A 149 -33.91 -11.33 4.74
C ALA A 149 -35.42 -11.23 4.61
N ARG A 150 -36.13 -11.25 5.75
CA ARG A 150 -37.58 -11.04 5.85
C ARG A 150 -37.94 -10.14 7.02
N SER A 151 -38.97 -9.31 6.85
CA SER A 151 -39.57 -8.55 7.93
C SER A 151 -40.49 -9.42 8.80
N GLU A 152 -40.90 -8.92 9.96
CA GLU A 152 -41.80 -9.59 10.91
C GLU A 152 -43.16 -10.00 10.31
N ASP A 153 -43.59 -9.33 9.24
CA ASP A 153 -44.80 -9.65 8.46
C ASP A 153 -44.56 -10.67 7.33
N GLY A 154 -43.35 -11.23 7.23
CA GLY A 154 -42.95 -12.25 6.27
C GLY A 154 -42.56 -11.73 4.88
N VAL A 155 -42.68 -10.42 4.62
CA VAL A 155 -42.30 -9.83 3.33
C VAL A 155 -40.80 -9.98 3.10
N ILE A 156 -40.41 -10.32 1.85
CA ILE A 156 -38.99 -10.42 1.46
C ILE A 156 -38.37 -9.02 1.56
N GLN A 157 -37.33 -8.90 2.38
CA GLN A 157 -36.60 -7.66 2.61
C GLN A 157 -35.22 -7.66 1.95
N ALA A 158 -34.67 -8.83 1.64
CA ALA A 158 -33.46 -8.92 0.82
C ALA A 158 -33.36 -10.23 0.05
N LEU A 159 -32.71 -10.15 -1.11
CA LEU A 159 -32.45 -11.27 -2.00
C LEU A 159 -31.09 -11.13 -2.69
N LYS A 160 -30.61 -12.24 -3.23
CA LYS A 160 -29.53 -12.33 -4.22
C LYS A 160 -30.04 -13.07 -5.44
N VAL A 161 -29.67 -12.62 -6.64
CA VAL A 161 -29.93 -13.37 -7.89
C VAL A 161 -28.89 -14.48 -8.01
N ASP A 162 -29.37 -15.71 -8.22
CA ASP A 162 -28.48 -16.88 -8.28
C ASP A 162 -27.57 -16.81 -9.52
N GLY A 163 -26.29 -17.13 -9.34
CA GLY A 163 -25.27 -17.05 -10.40
C GLY A 163 -24.73 -15.65 -10.69
N LEU A 164 -25.25 -14.60 -10.02
CA LEU A 164 -24.77 -13.22 -10.18
C LEU A 164 -24.37 -12.61 -8.82
N ASN A 165 -23.56 -11.56 -8.84
CA ASN A 165 -23.28 -10.71 -7.67
C ASN A 165 -24.29 -9.55 -7.55
N HIS A 166 -25.56 -9.86 -7.82
CA HIS A 166 -26.66 -8.90 -7.80
C HIS A 166 -27.50 -9.10 -6.53
N TRP A 167 -27.46 -8.11 -5.66
CA TRP A 167 -28.18 -8.06 -4.39
C TRP A 167 -29.32 -7.06 -4.46
N GLY A 168 -30.40 -7.33 -3.74
CA GLY A 168 -31.50 -6.39 -3.61
C GLY A 168 -31.96 -6.24 -2.17
N VAL A 169 -32.23 -5.02 -1.72
CA VAL A 169 -32.90 -4.73 -0.44
C VAL A 169 -34.20 -3.96 -0.67
N GLN A 170 -35.30 -4.41 -0.07
CA GLN A 170 -36.62 -3.80 -0.24
C GLN A 170 -36.84 -2.60 0.71
N PHE A 171 -36.20 -2.61 1.88
CA PHE A 171 -36.12 -1.47 2.79
C PHE A 171 -35.11 -0.43 2.30
N HIS A 172 -35.09 0.73 2.95
CA HIS A 172 -34.22 1.85 2.63
C HIS A 172 -33.02 1.89 3.58
N PRO A 173 -31.84 1.35 3.20
CA PRO A 173 -30.65 1.36 4.04
C PRO A 173 -30.15 2.77 4.38
N GLU A 174 -30.49 3.76 3.57
CA GLU A 174 -30.13 5.17 3.72
C GLU A 174 -31.02 5.95 4.68
N SER A 175 -32.13 5.36 5.12
CA SER A 175 -33.07 6.03 6.02
C SER A 175 -32.48 6.20 7.42
N VAL A 176 -32.73 7.35 8.05
CA VAL A 176 -32.17 7.74 9.35
C VAL A 176 -32.50 6.79 10.51
N LEU A 177 -33.62 6.06 10.43
CA LEU A 177 -34.00 5.05 11.45
C LEU A 177 -33.62 3.63 11.05
N THR A 178 -33.03 3.41 9.88
CA THR A 178 -32.51 2.10 9.51
C THR A 178 -31.18 1.87 10.21
N GLN A 179 -31.12 0.84 11.04
CA GLN A 179 -29.90 0.41 11.68
C GLN A 179 -28.99 -0.30 10.66
N HIS A 180 -27.68 -0.18 10.85
CA HIS A 180 -26.66 -0.91 10.09
C HIS A 180 -26.64 -0.68 8.56
N GLY A 181 -27.34 0.32 8.01
CA GLY A 181 -27.32 0.62 6.57
C GLY A 181 -25.91 0.79 5.99
N ALA A 182 -25.02 1.46 6.72
CA ALA A 182 -23.63 1.64 6.32
C ALA A 182 -22.83 0.32 6.34
N ALA A 183 -23.13 -0.60 7.26
CA ALA A 183 -22.49 -1.93 7.27
C ALA A 183 -22.94 -2.77 6.08
N ILE A 184 -24.23 -2.73 5.73
CA ILE A 184 -24.79 -3.41 4.55
C ILE A 184 -24.13 -2.89 3.28
N MET A 185 -24.06 -1.56 3.14
CA MET A 185 -23.43 -0.93 1.97
C MET A 185 -21.95 -1.31 1.87
N ARG A 186 -21.21 -1.34 2.98
CA ARG A 186 -19.81 -1.80 2.99
C ARG A 186 -19.66 -3.26 2.60
N ASN A 187 -20.49 -4.15 3.13
CA ASN A 187 -20.46 -5.56 2.74
C ASN A 187 -20.77 -5.75 1.25
N PHE A 188 -21.60 -4.88 0.66
CA PHE A 188 -21.89 -4.90 -0.77
C PHE A 188 -20.72 -4.39 -1.62
N LEU A 189 -20.16 -3.23 -1.27
CA LEU A 189 -19.04 -2.63 -2.00
C LEU A 189 -17.73 -3.40 -1.85
N GLY A 190 -17.67 -4.30 -0.86
CA GLY A 190 -16.44 -4.90 -0.42
C GLY A 190 -15.60 -3.91 0.39
N GLY A 191 -14.52 -4.41 0.96
CA GLY A 191 -13.64 -3.64 1.82
C GLY A 191 -13.03 -4.50 2.91
N TRP A 192 -11.81 -4.18 3.29
CA TRP A 192 -11.16 -4.79 4.43
C TRP A 192 -11.74 -4.21 5.71
N ARG A 193 -12.21 -5.06 6.62
CA ARG A 193 -12.52 -4.64 7.99
C ARG A 193 -11.33 -4.99 8.88
N LEU A 194 -10.85 -4.02 9.65
CA LEU A 194 -9.79 -4.25 10.62
C LEU A 194 -10.38 -4.52 12.00
N LEU A 195 -10.12 -5.69 12.57
CA LEU A 195 -10.24 -5.93 13.99
C LEU A 195 -9.03 -5.35 14.69
N HIS A 196 -9.24 -4.66 15.81
CA HIS A 196 -8.20 -3.94 16.54
C HIS A 196 -8.34 -4.17 18.06
N ARG A 197 -7.22 -4.50 18.71
CA ARG A 197 -7.09 -4.64 20.18
C ARG A 197 -5.86 -3.86 20.64
N GLU A 198 -6.01 -3.04 21.67
CA GLU A 198 -4.89 -2.33 22.31
C GLU A 198 -4.37 -3.12 23.50
N VAL A 199 -3.05 -3.23 23.60
CA VAL A 199 -2.34 -3.84 24.72
C VAL A 199 -1.28 -2.85 25.22
N PRO A 200 -1.53 -2.15 26.35
CA PRO A 200 -0.56 -1.24 26.92
C PRO A 200 0.66 -1.96 27.49
N GLY A 201 1.84 -1.36 27.36
CA GLY A 201 3.08 -1.81 27.98
C GLY A 201 4.30 -1.63 27.08
N VAL A 202 5.47 -1.47 27.72
CA VAL A 202 6.76 -1.41 27.03
C VAL A 202 7.03 -2.72 26.31
N LEU A 203 7.33 -2.62 25.01
CA LEU A 203 7.60 -3.76 24.15
C LEU A 203 9.04 -3.77 23.63
N ASP A 204 9.70 -4.92 23.76
CA ASP A 204 10.89 -5.22 22.95
C ASP A 204 10.42 -5.80 21.61
N CYS A 205 10.34 -4.94 20.60
CA CYS A 205 9.86 -5.30 19.26
C CYS A 205 10.72 -6.39 18.60
N GLN A 206 12.04 -6.41 18.84
CA GLN A 206 12.93 -7.43 18.29
C GLN A 206 12.58 -8.81 18.87
N ARG A 207 12.35 -8.87 20.18
CA ARG A 207 11.97 -10.12 20.85
C ARG A 207 10.61 -10.64 20.36
N VAL A 208 9.64 -9.75 20.18
CA VAL A 208 8.33 -10.14 19.65
C VAL A 208 8.43 -10.62 18.21
N PHE A 209 9.20 -9.92 17.37
CA PHE A 209 9.41 -10.35 15.99
C PHE A 209 10.05 -11.74 15.92
N ASN A 210 11.02 -12.03 16.79
CA ASN A 210 11.61 -13.36 16.91
C ASN A 210 10.57 -14.43 17.28
N ALA A 211 9.62 -14.12 18.15
CA ALA A 211 8.53 -15.04 18.49
C ALA A 211 7.58 -15.28 17.31
N ILE A 212 7.27 -14.24 16.51
CA ILE A 212 6.37 -14.34 15.35
C ILE A 212 7.00 -15.17 14.22
N ARG A 213 8.27 -14.93 13.89
CA ARG A 213 8.93 -15.56 12.73
C ARG A 213 9.26 -17.05 12.91
N CYS A 214 9.16 -17.59 14.12
CA CYS A 214 9.46 -19.00 14.41
C CYS A 214 8.62 -20.01 13.63
N ASP A 215 7.47 -19.60 13.12
CA ASP A 215 6.55 -20.47 12.38
C ASP A 215 7.00 -20.74 10.93
N GLY A 216 8.08 -20.08 10.47
CA GLY A 216 8.66 -20.29 9.13
C GLY A 216 7.89 -19.62 8.00
N ASN A 217 6.89 -18.80 8.32
CA ASN A 217 6.18 -17.93 7.38
C ASN A 217 7.09 -16.79 6.89
N ASP A 218 6.72 -16.19 5.77
CA ASP A 218 7.26 -14.89 5.39
C ASP A 218 6.95 -13.87 6.49
N ALA A 219 7.97 -13.16 6.97
CA ALA A 219 7.87 -12.29 8.14
C ALA A 219 8.51 -10.93 7.87
N PHE A 220 7.96 -9.89 8.49
CA PHE A 220 8.45 -8.51 8.34
C PHE A 220 8.48 -7.77 9.68
N PHE A 221 9.42 -6.85 9.79
CA PHE A 221 9.56 -5.89 10.86
C PHE A 221 10.05 -4.58 10.28
N LEU A 222 9.16 -3.62 10.11
CA LEU A 222 9.50 -2.23 9.80
C LEU A 222 9.76 -1.52 11.12
N ASP A 223 11.01 -1.14 11.36
CA ASP A 223 11.52 -0.80 12.68
C ASP A 223 11.93 0.66 12.78
N SER A 224 11.26 1.40 13.66
CA SER A 224 11.74 2.67 14.16
C SER A 224 12.82 2.44 15.23
N ALA A 225 14.00 1.94 14.83
CA ALA A 225 15.11 1.67 15.76
C ALA A 225 15.71 2.96 16.35
N ASP A 226 15.58 4.08 15.64
CA ASP A 226 15.94 5.41 16.12
C ASP A 226 14.85 6.03 17.00
N ALA A 227 15.25 6.72 18.07
CA ALA A 227 14.34 7.31 19.05
C ALA A 227 13.38 8.39 18.51
N ARG A 228 13.59 8.90 17.29
CA ARG A 228 12.67 9.85 16.63
C ARG A 228 11.54 9.14 15.88
N GLY A 229 11.70 7.86 15.57
CA GLY A 229 10.65 7.06 14.96
C GLY A 229 9.58 6.72 15.99
N ARG A 230 8.31 6.96 15.65
CA ARG A 230 7.18 6.75 16.59
C ARG A 230 6.62 5.34 16.54
N PHE A 231 6.68 4.68 15.38
CA PHE A 231 5.95 3.43 15.18
C PHE A 231 6.85 2.32 14.62
N SER A 232 6.71 1.12 15.15
CA SER A 232 7.20 -0.09 14.51
C SER A 232 6.04 -0.98 14.06
N ILE A 233 6.20 -1.66 12.93
CA ILE A 233 5.17 -2.53 12.34
C ILE A 233 5.78 -3.92 12.15
N LEU A 234 5.20 -4.95 12.75
CA LEU A 234 5.73 -6.31 12.66
C LEU A 234 4.62 -7.35 12.48
N GLY A 235 4.91 -8.44 11.78
CA GLY A 235 3.95 -9.51 11.51
C GLY A 235 4.51 -10.57 10.56
N ASP A 236 3.62 -11.47 10.13
CA ASP A 236 3.93 -12.55 9.20
C ASP A 236 2.73 -12.89 8.30
N THR A 237 2.92 -13.88 7.43
CA THR A 237 1.88 -14.36 6.51
C THR A 237 1.00 -15.48 7.08
N ALA A 238 0.82 -15.54 8.41
CA ALA A 238 -0.18 -16.43 8.98
C ALA A 238 -1.61 -15.96 8.68
N GLY A 239 -2.54 -16.90 8.60
CA GLY A 239 -3.95 -16.63 8.29
C GLY A 239 -4.29 -16.87 6.81
N THR A 240 -5.54 -17.23 6.55
CA THR A 240 -6.03 -17.63 5.22
C THR A 240 -6.13 -16.46 4.24
N LEU A 241 -6.23 -15.23 4.76
CA LEU A 241 -6.21 -14.02 3.95
C LEU A 241 -4.80 -13.48 3.72
N SER A 242 -3.76 -14.08 4.30
CA SER A 242 -2.40 -13.67 3.99
C SER A 242 -2.01 -14.07 2.58
N ARG A 243 -1.17 -13.26 1.93
CA ARG A 243 -0.68 -13.53 0.57
C ARG A 243 0.75 -13.04 0.38
N SER A 244 1.55 -13.82 -0.34
CA SER A 244 2.86 -13.40 -0.82
C SER A 244 2.83 -13.23 -2.33
N MET A 245 3.54 -12.22 -2.82
CA MET A 245 3.69 -11.88 -4.22
C MET A 245 5.17 -11.70 -4.51
N SER A 246 5.76 -12.72 -5.15
CA SER A 246 7.11 -12.66 -5.72
C SER A 246 7.00 -12.23 -7.18
N TYR A 247 7.89 -11.35 -7.62
CA TYR A 247 7.89 -10.80 -8.97
C TYR A 247 9.31 -10.75 -9.52
N SER A 248 9.47 -11.22 -10.76
CA SER A 248 10.65 -10.97 -11.60
C SER A 248 10.21 -10.17 -12.83
N LEU A 249 11.11 -9.40 -13.44
CA LEU A 249 10.79 -8.49 -14.56
C LEU A 249 10.17 -9.16 -15.79
N ASP A 250 10.27 -10.48 -15.92
CA ASP A 250 9.63 -11.25 -16.99
C ASP A 250 8.12 -11.53 -16.73
N ASP A 251 7.62 -11.25 -15.51
CA ASP A 251 6.31 -11.67 -15.02
C ASP A 251 5.26 -10.53 -15.00
N GLY A 252 5.20 -9.71 -16.05
CA GLY A 252 4.21 -8.63 -16.16
C GLY A 252 4.63 -7.35 -15.43
N ASN A 253 3.74 -6.70 -14.68
CA ASN A 253 4.03 -5.44 -13.99
C ASN A 253 3.49 -5.43 -12.55
N VAL A 254 4.39 -5.56 -11.58
CA VAL A 254 4.03 -5.59 -10.15
C VAL A 254 3.31 -4.32 -9.68
N LEU A 255 3.59 -3.16 -10.27
CA LEU A 255 2.92 -1.91 -9.90
C LEU A 255 1.45 -1.92 -10.31
N ASP A 256 1.12 -2.50 -11.48
CA ASP A 256 -0.27 -2.63 -11.91
C ASP A 256 -1.04 -3.60 -11.00
N THR A 257 -0.39 -4.69 -10.57
CA THR A 257 -0.96 -5.63 -9.61
C THR A 257 -1.17 -4.97 -8.24
N LEU A 258 -0.21 -4.19 -7.74
CA LEU A 258 -0.36 -3.45 -6.49
C LEU A 258 -1.52 -2.44 -6.55
N ASP A 259 -1.63 -1.65 -7.63
CA ASP A 259 -2.75 -0.71 -7.81
C ASP A 259 -4.10 -1.44 -7.75
N ALA A 260 -4.22 -2.60 -8.42
CA ALA A 260 -5.44 -3.39 -8.42
C ALA A 260 -5.78 -3.94 -7.02
N GLU A 261 -4.80 -4.50 -6.32
CA GLU A 261 -5.00 -5.09 -4.98
C GLU A 261 -5.28 -4.03 -3.90
N LEU A 262 -4.73 -2.82 -4.05
CA LEU A 262 -4.94 -1.70 -3.13
C LEU A 262 -6.26 -0.96 -3.35
N SER A 263 -6.97 -1.26 -4.45
CA SER A 263 -8.25 -0.61 -4.78
C SER A 263 -9.39 -0.93 -3.80
N THR A 264 -9.24 -1.99 -2.99
CA THR A 264 -10.19 -2.37 -1.96
C THR A 264 -9.87 -1.62 -0.66
N PRO A 265 -10.73 -0.67 -0.21
CA PRO A 265 -10.42 0.16 0.94
C PRO A 265 -10.51 -0.63 2.25
N VAL A 266 -9.79 -0.17 3.27
CA VAL A 266 -10.04 -0.56 4.65
C VAL A 266 -11.01 0.41 5.30
N VAL A 267 -11.97 -0.12 6.06
CA VAL A 267 -13.08 0.66 6.64
C VAL A 267 -13.03 0.64 8.17
N ASP A 268 -13.46 1.76 8.79
CA ASP A 268 -13.47 1.98 10.25
C ASP A 268 -12.13 1.64 10.93
N ALA A 269 -11.01 1.88 10.24
CA ALA A 269 -9.69 1.62 10.80
C ALA A 269 -9.31 2.70 11.85
N PRO A 270 -8.59 2.32 12.91
CA PRO A 270 -8.01 3.27 13.85
C PRO A 270 -6.99 4.18 13.15
N ASP A 271 -6.72 5.35 13.75
CA ASP A 271 -5.69 6.29 13.27
C ASP A 271 -4.28 5.73 13.57
N LEU A 272 -3.83 4.83 12.69
CA LEU A 272 -2.54 4.17 12.72
C LEU A 272 -1.79 4.43 11.41
N PRO A 273 -0.43 4.40 11.42
CA PRO A 273 0.35 4.57 10.21
C PRO A 273 0.06 3.50 9.15
N PHE A 274 -0.35 2.31 9.57
CA PHE A 274 -0.66 1.17 8.71
C PHE A 274 -1.87 0.43 9.25
N THR A 275 -2.86 0.23 8.39
CA THR A 275 -4.16 -0.36 8.72
C THR A 275 -4.46 -1.60 7.88
N GLY A 276 -3.41 -2.20 7.29
CA GLY A 276 -3.47 -3.32 6.35
C GLY A 276 -3.11 -2.86 4.95
N GLY A 277 -2.57 -3.77 4.15
CA GLY A 277 -2.02 -3.47 2.83
C GLY A 277 -0.90 -4.43 2.47
N TRP A 278 0.05 -3.96 1.66
CA TRP A 278 1.21 -4.72 1.20
C TRP A 278 2.50 -4.16 1.79
N ILE A 279 3.35 -5.04 2.30
CA ILE A 279 4.66 -4.74 2.88
C ILE A 279 5.73 -5.44 2.06
N GLY A 280 6.81 -4.76 1.72
CA GLY A 280 7.91 -5.40 1.00
C GLY A 280 8.85 -4.43 0.33
N TYR A 281 9.45 -4.87 -0.77
CA TYR A 281 10.45 -4.10 -1.50
C TYR A 281 10.27 -4.13 -3.01
N LEU A 282 10.77 -3.07 -3.65
CA LEU A 282 11.08 -2.97 -5.07
C LEU A 282 12.60 -2.88 -5.21
N GLY A 283 13.22 -3.85 -5.86
CA GLY A 283 14.63 -3.83 -6.22
C GLY A 283 14.94 -2.78 -7.28
N TYR A 284 16.21 -2.40 -7.41
CA TYR A 284 16.67 -1.34 -8.31
C TYR A 284 16.29 -1.63 -9.77
N GLU A 285 16.37 -2.88 -10.20
CA GLU A 285 16.08 -3.28 -11.58
C GLU A 285 14.61 -3.05 -11.98
N CYS A 286 13.68 -2.90 -11.00
CA CYS A 286 12.33 -2.40 -11.24
C CYS A 286 12.30 -0.99 -11.86
N ALA A 287 13.43 -0.29 -11.99
CA ALA A 287 13.57 0.92 -12.80
C ALA A 287 12.98 0.76 -14.21
N GLN A 288 13.06 -0.45 -14.80
CA GLN A 288 12.47 -0.77 -16.10
C GLN A 288 10.94 -0.62 -16.14
N LEU A 289 10.25 -0.69 -14.99
CA LEU A 289 8.79 -0.50 -14.90
C LEU A 289 8.37 0.96 -14.98
N THR A 290 9.32 1.88 -14.79
CA THR A 290 9.07 3.33 -14.65
C THR A 290 9.75 4.16 -15.73
N MET A 291 10.69 3.55 -16.44
CA MET A 291 11.49 4.19 -17.48
C MET A 291 11.72 3.26 -18.67
N PRO A 292 11.84 3.80 -19.89
CA PRO A 292 12.08 2.99 -21.09
C PRO A 292 13.55 2.56 -21.19
N ILE A 293 13.99 1.69 -20.28
CA ILE A 293 15.35 1.15 -20.19
C ILE A 293 15.32 -0.38 -20.13
N THR A 294 16.36 -1.03 -20.65
CA THR A 294 16.63 -2.45 -20.45
C THR A 294 18.02 -2.58 -19.85
N LEU A 295 18.09 -3.06 -18.62
CA LEU A 295 19.30 -3.27 -17.85
C LEU A 295 19.94 -4.61 -18.25
N ARG A 296 21.27 -4.67 -18.21
CA ARG A 296 22.05 -5.84 -18.62
C ARG A 296 22.22 -6.86 -17.50
N HIS A 297 22.08 -6.40 -16.26
CA HIS A 297 22.28 -7.20 -15.06
C HIS A 297 20.94 -7.63 -14.48
N HIS A 298 20.88 -8.87 -14.00
CA HIS A 298 19.68 -9.47 -13.43
C HIS A 298 19.93 -9.84 -11.98
N SER A 299 19.04 -9.42 -11.10
CA SER A 299 19.10 -9.76 -9.68
C SER A 299 19.06 -11.29 -9.47
N PRO A 300 19.86 -11.84 -8.55
CA PRO A 300 19.74 -13.24 -8.14
C PRO A 300 18.53 -13.48 -7.22
N TYR A 301 17.87 -12.41 -6.78
CA TYR A 301 16.66 -12.41 -5.95
C TYR A 301 15.48 -11.88 -6.76
N PRO A 302 14.22 -12.14 -6.34
CA PRO A 302 13.06 -11.50 -6.95
C PRO A 302 13.25 -9.99 -7.08
N ASP A 303 12.92 -9.42 -8.24
CA ASP A 303 13.05 -7.98 -8.49
C ASP A 303 12.10 -7.18 -7.58
N ALA A 304 10.97 -7.77 -7.18
CA ALA A 304 10.13 -7.26 -6.12
C ALA A 304 9.51 -8.40 -5.30
N TYR A 305 9.28 -8.18 -4.02
CA TYR A 305 8.57 -9.13 -3.17
C TYR A 305 7.70 -8.38 -2.18
N PHE A 306 6.41 -8.71 -2.14
CA PHE A 306 5.44 -8.10 -1.24
C PHE A 306 4.61 -9.15 -0.52
N VAL A 307 4.27 -8.88 0.74
CA VAL A 307 3.36 -9.66 1.55
C VAL A 307 2.17 -8.83 2.00
N ARG A 308 0.98 -9.40 1.92
CA ARG A 308 -0.24 -8.87 2.53
C ARG A 308 -0.53 -9.70 3.77
N PRO A 309 -0.27 -9.19 4.98
CA PRO A 309 -0.60 -9.91 6.21
C PRO A 309 -2.12 -9.86 6.48
N GLN A 310 -2.68 -10.97 6.95
CA GLN A 310 -3.99 -10.96 7.61
C GLN A 310 -3.89 -10.35 9.01
N SER A 311 -2.80 -10.58 9.74
CA SER A 311 -2.62 -10.06 11.11
C SER A 311 -1.24 -9.46 11.32
N PHE A 312 -1.18 -8.36 12.07
CA PHE A 312 0.06 -7.61 12.33
C PHE A 312 -0.05 -6.78 13.62
N ILE A 313 1.09 -6.28 14.09
CA ILE A 313 1.21 -5.40 15.25
C ILE A 313 1.74 -4.06 14.77
N VAL A 314 1.09 -2.98 15.21
CA VAL A 314 1.65 -1.62 15.17
C VAL A 314 1.97 -1.22 16.60
N TYR A 315 3.25 -0.98 16.91
CA TYR A 315 3.67 -0.53 18.24
C TYR A 315 3.91 0.97 18.23
N ASP A 316 3.20 1.71 19.08
CA ASP A 316 3.44 3.14 19.32
C ASP A 316 4.45 3.29 20.46
N HIS A 317 5.68 3.69 20.13
CA HIS A 317 6.77 3.88 21.09
C HIS A 317 6.51 5.04 22.05
N GLN A 318 5.75 6.05 21.63
CA GLN A 318 5.44 7.22 22.47
C GLN A 318 4.31 6.92 23.45
N ALA A 319 3.29 6.18 23.00
CA ALA A 319 2.18 5.76 23.86
C ALA A 319 2.47 4.46 24.63
N GLU A 320 3.60 3.81 24.38
CA GLU A 320 3.97 2.49 24.91
C GLU A 320 2.81 1.49 24.79
N THR A 321 2.23 1.40 23.60
CA THR A 321 1.01 0.61 23.35
C THR A 321 1.15 -0.21 22.07
N ALA A 322 0.87 -1.51 22.17
CA ALA A 322 0.79 -2.40 21.03
C ALA A 322 -0.66 -2.44 20.49
N HIS A 323 -0.83 -2.12 19.21
CA HIS A 323 -2.08 -2.23 18.49
C HIS A 323 -2.07 -3.55 17.69
N LEU A 324 -2.77 -4.56 18.19
CA LEU A 324 -2.93 -5.84 17.52
C LEU A 324 -4.04 -5.70 16.48
N CYS A 325 -3.73 -6.02 15.24
CA CYS A 325 -4.62 -5.81 14.11
C CYS A 325 -4.83 -7.11 13.34
N ALA A 326 -6.05 -7.36 12.88
CA ALA A 326 -6.36 -8.49 11.99
C ALA A 326 -7.45 -8.11 10.98
N LEU A 327 -7.24 -8.41 9.70
CA LEU A 327 -8.28 -8.35 8.68
C LEU A 327 -9.35 -9.38 9.01
N ALA A 328 -10.60 -8.92 9.13
CA ALA A 328 -11.74 -9.73 9.48
C ALA A 328 -11.96 -10.83 8.44
N GLY A 329 -12.17 -12.05 8.90
CA GLY A 329 -12.23 -13.24 8.06
C GLY A 329 -11.98 -14.50 8.87
N ASP A 330 -11.81 -15.62 8.18
CA ASP A 330 -11.61 -16.91 8.85
C ASP A 330 -10.39 -16.87 9.80
N GLY A 331 -10.64 -17.23 11.07
CA GLY A 331 -9.60 -17.33 12.10
C GLY A 331 -9.09 -16.01 12.69
N ASP A 332 -9.68 -14.87 12.34
CA ASP A 332 -9.25 -13.51 12.73
C ASP A 332 -9.02 -13.32 14.26
N THR A 333 -9.96 -13.77 15.08
CA THR A 333 -9.88 -13.74 16.55
C THR A 333 -8.72 -14.59 17.09
N GLY A 334 -8.52 -15.78 16.52
CA GLY A 334 -7.39 -16.64 16.86
C GLY A 334 -6.04 -16.03 16.46
N LEU A 335 -5.99 -15.26 15.38
CA LEU A 335 -4.80 -14.51 14.98
C LEU A 335 -4.48 -13.39 15.97
N LEU A 336 -5.47 -12.63 16.43
CA LEU A 336 -5.26 -11.61 17.48
C LEU A 336 -4.73 -12.23 18.78
N ASP A 337 -5.32 -13.36 19.20
CA ASP A 337 -4.87 -14.07 20.39
C ASP A 337 -3.43 -14.62 20.23
N ARG A 338 -3.06 -15.10 19.02
CA ARG A 338 -1.69 -15.50 18.69
C ARG A 338 -0.71 -14.33 18.84
N LEU A 339 -1.04 -13.16 18.28
CA LEU A 339 -0.20 -11.97 18.41
C LEU A 339 -0.05 -11.54 19.88
N GLU A 340 -1.12 -11.59 20.66
CA GLU A 340 -1.06 -11.26 22.09
C GLU A 340 -0.17 -12.23 22.88
N GLN A 341 -0.16 -13.53 22.53
CA GLN A 341 0.78 -14.47 23.13
C GLN A 341 2.22 -14.19 22.72
N ALA A 342 2.47 -13.78 21.47
CA ALA A 342 3.81 -13.41 21.00
C ALA A 342 4.42 -12.25 21.81
N LEU A 343 3.59 -11.32 22.34
CA LEU A 343 4.06 -10.25 23.24
C LEU A 343 4.76 -10.78 24.50
N LYS A 344 4.39 -11.99 24.96
CA LYS A 344 4.93 -12.66 26.15
C LYS A 344 6.13 -13.55 25.85
N GLY A 345 6.47 -13.74 24.57
CA GLY A 345 7.52 -14.64 24.13
C GLY A 345 8.87 -14.33 24.79
N ALA A 346 9.58 -15.39 25.18
CA ALA A 346 10.93 -15.34 25.70
C ALA A 346 11.86 -16.09 24.74
N GLU A 347 12.89 -15.41 24.23
CA GLU A 347 14.26 -15.90 24.06
C GLU A 347 15.15 -14.86 23.35
N GLY A 348 16.44 -14.91 23.65
CA GLY A 348 17.48 -14.04 23.10
C GLY A 348 18.22 -14.68 21.92
N ALA A 349 18.76 -13.84 21.04
CA ALA A 349 19.47 -14.25 19.84
C ALA A 349 20.78 -15.00 20.15
N GLY A 350 21.12 -15.96 19.29
CA GLY A 350 22.46 -16.57 19.23
C GLY A 350 23.49 -15.59 18.65
N GLY A 351 24.77 -15.88 18.86
CA GLY A 351 25.86 -15.06 18.30
C GLY A 351 25.90 -15.10 16.77
N THR A 352 26.43 -14.04 16.18
CA THR A 352 26.49 -13.83 14.74
C THR A 352 27.92 -13.57 14.31
N SER A 353 28.29 -14.04 13.11
CA SER A 353 29.58 -13.73 12.50
C SER A 353 29.46 -13.56 10.99
N ILE A 354 30.25 -12.65 10.44
CA ILE A 354 30.49 -12.50 9.02
C ILE A 354 31.96 -12.83 8.74
N GLY A 355 32.21 -13.63 7.72
CA GLY A 355 33.55 -14.00 7.27
C GLY A 355 34.20 -12.94 6.38
N GLU A 356 35.42 -13.23 5.91
CA GLU A 356 36.08 -12.40 4.90
C GLU A 356 35.27 -12.37 3.60
N GLY A 357 35.27 -11.22 2.94
CA GLY A 357 34.53 -11.00 1.70
C GLY A 357 35.32 -10.24 0.66
N SER A 358 34.68 -9.95 -0.47
CA SER A 358 35.32 -9.26 -1.60
C SER A 358 34.33 -8.38 -2.37
N TRP A 359 34.87 -7.36 -3.02
CA TRP A 359 34.14 -6.46 -3.90
C TRP A 359 33.94 -7.07 -5.30
N SER A 360 32.81 -6.76 -5.92
CA SER A 360 32.44 -7.29 -7.25
C SER A 360 33.19 -6.59 -8.39
N ASN A 361 33.53 -5.30 -8.22
CA ASN A 361 34.27 -4.54 -9.22
C ASN A 361 35.79 -4.56 -8.92
N PRO A 362 36.62 -5.24 -9.75
CA PRO A 362 38.07 -5.24 -9.58
C PRO A 362 38.74 -3.91 -9.97
N ASP A 363 38.05 -3.02 -10.69
CA ASP A 363 38.54 -1.71 -11.17
C ASP A 363 37.54 -0.57 -10.89
N TYR A 364 37.21 -0.40 -9.60
CA TYR A 364 36.29 0.65 -9.17
C TYR A 364 36.84 2.06 -9.44
N LEU A 365 38.15 2.27 -9.32
CA LEU A 365 38.79 3.56 -9.62
C LEU A 365 38.68 3.92 -11.10
N GLY A 366 38.97 2.99 -12.01
CA GLY A 366 38.78 3.21 -13.45
C GLY A 366 37.32 3.49 -13.80
N SER A 367 36.38 2.88 -13.08
CA SER A 367 34.94 3.15 -13.23
C SER A 367 34.56 4.58 -12.82
N ILE A 368 35.16 5.11 -11.73
CA ILE A 368 35.00 6.51 -11.32
C ILE A 368 35.58 7.46 -12.37
N GLU A 369 36.80 7.21 -12.85
CA GLU A 369 37.44 8.03 -13.88
C GLU A 369 36.58 8.08 -15.15
N ARG A 370 36.04 6.93 -15.56
CA ARG A 370 35.16 6.85 -16.72
C ARG A 370 33.84 7.59 -16.51
N ALA A 371 33.26 7.54 -15.31
CA ALA A 371 32.11 8.36 -14.96
C ALA A 371 32.43 9.85 -15.12
N GLN A 372 33.57 10.32 -14.60
CA GLN A 372 34.00 11.71 -14.76
C GLN A 372 34.24 12.14 -16.20
N GLU A 373 34.77 11.26 -17.05
CA GLU A 373 34.88 11.53 -18.49
C GLU A 373 33.51 11.77 -19.14
N LEU A 374 32.52 10.96 -18.78
CA LEU A 374 31.14 11.12 -19.26
C LEU A 374 30.50 12.42 -18.75
N LEU A 375 30.75 12.79 -17.49
CA LEU A 375 30.32 14.07 -16.94
C LEU A 375 30.94 15.25 -17.69
N ARG A 376 32.25 15.21 -18.00
CA ARG A 376 32.92 16.25 -18.79
C ARG A 376 32.40 16.33 -20.22
N ALA A 377 31.99 15.20 -20.78
CA ALA A 377 31.34 15.14 -22.10
C ALA A 377 29.90 15.66 -22.09
N GLY A 378 29.31 15.94 -20.92
CA GLY A 378 27.92 16.42 -20.79
C GLY A 378 26.87 15.32 -20.91
N GLU A 379 27.25 14.05 -20.72
CA GLU A 379 26.33 12.91 -20.77
C GLU A 379 25.43 12.82 -19.53
N SER A 380 25.93 13.29 -18.39
CA SER A 380 25.22 13.40 -17.12
C SER A 380 25.83 14.55 -16.28
N TYR A 381 25.15 14.95 -15.20
CA TYR A 381 25.61 15.94 -14.22
C TYR A 381 26.17 15.29 -12.94
N GLU A 382 25.60 14.14 -12.56
CA GLU A 382 25.97 13.34 -11.39
C GLU A 382 25.70 11.86 -11.70
N VAL A 383 26.60 10.97 -11.31
CA VAL A 383 26.42 9.52 -11.41
C VAL A 383 26.67 8.89 -10.05
N CYS A 384 25.66 8.28 -9.43
CA CYS A 384 25.84 7.51 -8.21
C CYS A 384 26.36 6.12 -8.55
N LEU A 385 27.69 5.93 -8.44
CA LEU A 385 28.35 4.68 -8.76
C LEU A 385 28.47 3.81 -7.50
N THR A 386 28.12 2.54 -7.62
CA THR A 386 28.09 1.59 -6.50
C THR A 386 28.85 0.30 -6.83
N ASP A 387 29.13 -0.48 -5.80
CA ASP A 387 29.72 -1.80 -5.89
C ASP A 387 29.12 -2.69 -4.79
N THR A 388 29.23 -3.99 -4.95
CA THR A 388 28.66 -4.98 -4.03
C THR A 388 29.77 -5.76 -3.38
N PHE A 389 29.81 -5.72 -2.04
CA PHE A 389 30.65 -6.59 -1.22
C PHE A 389 29.90 -7.87 -0.89
N THR A 390 30.55 -9.02 -1.08
CA THR A 390 29.97 -10.34 -0.81
C THR A 390 30.82 -11.09 0.21
N ALA A 391 30.17 -11.69 1.21
CA ALA A 391 30.78 -12.52 2.23
C ALA A 391 29.86 -13.69 2.62
N GLU A 392 30.32 -14.53 3.53
CA GLU A 392 29.52 -15.58 4.17
C GLU A 392 29.13 -15.12 5.59
N ALA A 393 27.88 -15.33 5.98
CA ALA A 393 27.33 -14.97 7.29
C ALA A 393 26.62 -16.14 7.96
N THR A 394 26.74 -16.21 9.29
CA THR A 394 26.01 -17.17 10.13
C THR A 394 25.36 -16.46 11.32
N GLY A 395 24.26 -17.00 11.86
CA GLY A 395 23.54 -16.40 13.00
C GLY A 395 22.44 -15.42 12.58
N ASP A 396 22.02 -14.55 13.49
CA ASP A 396 20.97 -13.54 13.26
C ASP A 396 21.62 -12.19 12.95
N ILE A 397 21.54 -11.74 11.70
CA ILE A 397 22.31 -10.57 11.25
C ILE A 397 21.69 -9.26 11.73
N TYR A 398 20.36 -9.17 11.76
CA TYR A 398 19.68 -7.91 12.03
C TYR A 398 19.87 -7.34 13.45
N PRO A 399 19.83 -8.13 14.55
CA PRO A 399 20.00 -7.58 15.89
C PRO A 399 21.32 -6.83 16.09
N SER A 400 22.42 -7.37 15.54
CA SER A 400 23.73 -6.73 15.63
C SER A 400 23.78 -5.44 14.79
N LEU A 401 23.21 -5.46 13.58
CA LEU A 401 23.10 -4.27 12.73
C LEU A 401 22.26 -3.18 13.39
N ARG A 402 21.12 -3.54 13.99
CA ARG A 402 20.21 -2.64 14.68
C ARG A 402 20.87 -1.94 15.87
N GLU A 403 21.70 -2.66 16.63
CA GLU A 403 22.46 -2.08 17.75
C GLU A 403 23.61 -1.18 17.27
N HIS A 404 24.34 -1.63 16.24
CA HIS A 404 25.50 -0.90 15.72
C HIS A 404 25.11 0.39 14.98
N ASN A 405 24.04 0.35 14.19
CA ASN A 405 23.61 1.44 13.33
C ASN A 405 22.07 1.62 13.38
N PRO A 406 21.52 2.12 14.51
CA PRO A 406 20.08 2.38 14.62
C PRO A 406 19.64 3.45 13.60
N ALA A 407 18.52 3.20 12.93
CA ALA A 407 18.05 4.07 11.85
C ALA A 407 16.54 4.32 11.93
N PRO A 408 16.06 5.49 11.46
CA PRO A 408 14.64 5.85 11.47
C PRO A 408 13.78 5.00 10.53
N TYR A 409 14.39 4.39 9.50
CA TYR A 409 13.72 3.52 8.55
C TYR A 409 14.41 2.15 8.48
N ALA A 410 14.76 1.61 9.64
CA ALA A 410 15.31 0.25 9.72
C ALA A 410 14.22 -0.78 9.35
N ALA A 411 14.65 -1.94 8.86
CA ALA A 411 13.72 -3.03 8.55
C ALA A 411 14.40 -4.40 8.57
N HIS A 412 13.63 -5.42 8.93
CA HIS A 412 14.01 -6.83 8.84
C HIS A 412 12.92 -7.59 8.09
N LEU A 413 13.19 -8.00 6.86
CA LEU A 413 12.29 -8.81 6.04
C LEU A 413 12.89 -10.20 5.86
N ILE A 414 12.06 -11.25 5.96
CA ILE A 414 12.45 -12.64 5.73
C ILE A 414 11.41 -13.24 4.80
N PHE A 415 11.68 -13.25 3.49
CA PHE A 415 10.75 -13.64 2.44
C PHE A 415 11.36 -14.71 1.53
N ASP A 416 10.72 -15.86 1.43
CA ASP A 416 11.12 -16.98 0.55
C ASP A 416 12.64 -17.30 0.59
N GLY A 417 13.20 -17.37 1.80
CA GLY A 417 14.62 -17.67 2.00
C GLY A 417 15.60 -16.52 1.71
N VAL A 418 15.11 -15.33 1.36
CA VAL A 418 15.87 -14.09 1.25
C VAL A 418 15.59 -13.21 2.47
N GLU A 419 16.65 -12.79 3.15
CA GLU A 419 16.58 -11.91 4.30
C GLU A 419 17.16 -10.53 3.96
N VAL A 420 16.42 -9.48 4.27
CA VAL A 420 16.81 -8.08 4.08
C VAL A 420 16.91 -7.43 5.45
N ALA A 421 18.14 -7.16 5.90
CA ALA A 421 18.45 -6.47 7.14
C ALA A 421 18.93 -5.04 6.83
N SER A 422 18.04 -4.07 7.01
CA SER A 422 18.22 -2.68 6.58
C SER A 422 18.36 -1.73 7.76
N ALA A 423 19.32 -0.81 7.69
CA ALA A 423 19.50 0.31 8.61
C ALA A 423 19.45 1.64 7.85
N SER A 424 18.41 1.83 7.03
CA SER A 424 18.34 2.98 6.13
C SER A 424 18.03 4.29 6.87
N PRO A 425 18.84 5.35 6.66
CA PRO A 425 18.56 6.67 7.20
C PRO A 425 17.64 7.51 6.30
N GLU A 426 17.38 7.07 5.07
CA GLU A 426 16.79 7.92 4.03
C GLU A 426 15.37 7.48 3.66
N ARG A 427 14.43 8.41 3.76
CA ARG A 427 13.07 8.23 3.23
C ARG A 427 13.09 8.47 1.73
N PHE A 428 12.67 7.46 0.97
CA PHE A 428 12.41 7.60 -0.45
C PHE A 428 11.16 8.45 -0.67
N LEU A 429 10.03 8.03 -0.09
CA LEU A 429 8.74 8.67 -0.31
C LEU A 429 7.75 8.29 0.82
N THR A 430 6.91 9.24 1.25
CA THR A 430 5.66 8.94 1.97
C THR A 430 4.49 9.60 1.29
N VAL A 431 3.32 8.96 1.37
CA VAL A 431 2.03 9.48 0.90
C VAL A 431 1.02 9.38 2.05
N ARG A 432 0.38 10.50 2.39
CA ARG A 432 -0.65 10.60 3.43
C ARG A 432 -1.84 11.36 2.85
N GLY A 433 -2.93 10.64 2.58
CA GLY A 433 -4.02 11.19 1.77
C GLY A 433 -3.50 11.58 0.38
N ARG A 434 -3.45 12.88 0.08
CA ARG A 434 -2.86 13.41 -1.17
C ARG A 434 -1.50 14.08 -0.97
N GLU A 435 -1.04 14.24 0.26
CA GLU A 435 0.27 14.86 0.52
C GLU A 435 1.38 13.84 0.28
N VAL A 436 2.38 14.23 -0.49
CA VAL A 436 3.57 13.43 -0.77
C VAL A 436 4.82 14.15 -0.27
N GLU A 437 5.75 13.42 0.33
CA GLU A 437 7.01 13.94 0.83
C GLU A 437 8.17 13.00 0.47
N ALA A 438 9.30 13.57 0.05
CA ALA A 438 10.58 12.89 -0.12
C ALA A 438 11.68 13.63 0.64
N LYS A 439 12.66 12.90 1.20
CA LYS A 439 13.75 13.46 2.01
C LYS A 439 15.13 12.95 1.59
N PRO A 440 15.66 13.39 0.43
CA PRO A 440 17.00 13.00 0.00
C PRO A 440 18.08 13.48 0.96
N ILE A 441 19.13 12.66 1.09
CA ILE A 441 20.30 12.93 1.91
C ILE A 441 21.54 12.99 1.02
N LYS A 442 22.38 14.02 1.18
CA LYS A 442 23.71 14.11 0.54
C LYS A 442 24.70 14.72 1.52
N GLY A 443 25.91 14.17 1.63
CA GLY A 443 26.86 14.59 2.65
C GLY A 443 26.54 14.00 4.02
N THR A 444 27.52 13.35 4.62
CA THR A 444 27.43 12.75 5.95
C THR A 444 28.79 12.86 6.60
N ILE A 445 28.84 13.41 7.80
CA ILE A 445 30.06 13.50 8.61
C ILE A 445 29.80 12.86 9.98
N ALA A 446 30.84 12.46 10.68
CA ALA A 446 30.70 11.89 12.02
C ALA A 446 30.18 12.95 13.02
N ALA A 447 29.44 12.53 14.04
CA ALA A 447 28.81 13.43 15.00
C ALA A 447 29.81 14.28 15.82
N ASP A 448 31.07 13.83 15.95
CA ASP A 448 32.15 14.54 16.64
C ASP A 448 32.85 15.60 15.75
N GLN A 449 32.51 15.66 14.47
CA GLN A 449 32.99 16.67 13.53
C GLN A 449 32.09 17.91 13.54
N ASP A 450 32.65 19.06 13.14
CA ASP A 450 31.90 20.31 13.03
C ASP A 450 30.87 20.23 11.88
N PRO A 451 29.55 20.39 12.13
CA PRO A 451 28.52 20.38 11.10
C PRO A 451 28.72 21.42 10.00
N ALA A 452 29.50 22.49 10.24
CA ALA A 452 29.85 23.47 9.21
C ALA A 452 30.61 22.86 8.01
N LEU A 453 31.22 21.69 8.18
CA LEU A 453 31.89 20.98 7.08
C LEU A 453 30.94 20.52 5.97
N LEU A 454 29.64 20.42 6.23
CA LEU A 454 28.62 20.06 5.22
C LEU A 454 28.26 21.21 4.27
N ASP A 455 28.73 22.44 4.53
CA ASP A 455 28.43 23.62 3.70
C ASP A 455 29.42 23.80 2.52
N ASP A 456 30.18 22.76 2.17
CA ASP A 456 31.11 22.84 1.04
C ASP A 456 30.40 22.85 -0.32
N ALA A 457 31.07 23.39 -1.33
CA ALA A 457 30.49 23.60 -2.65
C ALA A 457 30.13 22.29 -3.38
N LYS A 458 30.85 21.18 -3.11
CA LYS A 458 30.62 19.88 -3.75
C LYS A 458 29.33 19.26 -3.19
N THR A 459 29.22 19.12 -1.87
CA THR A 459 28.03 18.53 -1.23
C THR A 459 26.78 19.34 -1.50
N ARG A 460 26.87 20.68 -1.52
CA ARG A 460 25.74 21.53 -1.93
C ARG A 460 25.31 21.30 -3.38
N ALA A 461 26.25 21.11 -4.30
CA ALA A 461 25.93 20.86 -5.70
C ALA A 461 25.21 19.51 -5.88
N GLU A 462 25.72 18.44 -5.25
CA GLU A 462 25.08 17.11 -5.24
C GLU A 462 23.66 17.17 -4.69
N ASN A 463 23.48 17.81 -3.53
CA ASN A 463 22.16 17.91 -2.91
C ASN A 463 21.18 18.69 -3.81
N LEU A 464 21.62 19.82 -4.39
CA LEU A 464 20.77 20.63 -5.26
C LEU A 464 20.30 19.86 -6.49
N MET A 465 21.19 19.10 -7.15
CA MET A 465 20.86 18.31 -8.33
C MET A 465 19.77 17.26 -8.02
N ILE A 466 19.88 16.58 -6.87
CA ILE A 466 18.86 15.61 -6.45
C ILE A 466 17.55 16.29 -6.04
N VAL A 467 17.61 17.44 -5.36
CA VAL A 467 16.41 18.21 -5.03
C VAL A 467 15.66 18.60 -6.30
N ASP A 468 16.34 19.14 -7.31
CA ASP A 468 15.71 19.53 -8.56
C ASP A 468 15.19 18.34 -9.36
N LEU A 469 15.89 17.20 -9.33
CA LEU A 469 15.40 15.94 -9.90
C LEU A 469 14.08 15.49 -9.26
N LEU A 470 14.02 15.44 -7.91
CA LEU A 470 12.81 15.02 -7.21
C LEU A 470 11.65 16.01 -7.37
N ARG A 471 11.94 17.32 -7.44
CA ARG A 471 10.93 18.34 -7.80
C ARG A 471 10.35 18.08 -9.18
N ASN A 472 11.20 17.77 -10.16
CA ASN A 472 10.75 17.41 -11.51
C ASN A 472 9.89 16.15 -11.50
N ASP A 473 10.33 15.10 -10.82
CA ASP A 473 9.62 13.82 -10.75
C ASP A 473 8.23 13.97 -10.13
N LEU A 474 8.15 14.64 -8.97
CA LEU A 474 6.87 14.90 -8.29
C LEU A 474 5.94 15.81 -9.11
N SER A 475 6.49 16.75 -9.89
CA SER A 475 5.68 17.65 -10.75
C SER A 475 4.91 16.91 -11.85
N ARG A 476 5.27 15.65 -12.16
CA ARG A 476 4.55 14.81 -13.13
C ARG A 476 3.24 14.26 -12.59
N VAL A 477 3.08 14.20 -11.27
CA VAL A 477 1.95 13.55 -10.57
C VAL A 477 1.26 14.42 -9.53
N CYS A 478 1.85 15.57 -9.19
CA CYS A 478 1.28 16.54 -8.27
C CYS A 478 0.59 17.69 -8.99
N ASP A 479 -0.38 18.32 -8.31
CA ASP A 479 -1.08 19.49 -8.81
C ASP A 479 -0.07 20.62 -9.10
N PRO A 480 -0.15 21.31 -10.26
CA PRO A 480 0.75 22.39 -10.61
C PRO A 480 0.86 23.44 -9.51
N GLY A 481 2.08 23.79 -9.16
CA GLY A 481 2.32 24.76 -8.11
C GLY A 481 2.05 24.23 -6.70
N THR A 482 1.98 22.92 -6.44
CA THR A 482 2.00 22.37 -5.07
C THR A 482 3.35 21.80 -4.67
N VAL A 483 4.22 21.47 -5.64
CA VAL A 483 5.58 20.99 -5.34
C VAL A 483 6.42 22.10 -4.72
N ARG A 484 6.97 21.86 -3.52
CA ARG A 484 7.70 22.82 -2.69
C ARG A 484 8.93 22.19 -2.05
N VAL A 485 9.86 23.03 -1.61
CA VAL A 485 11.06 22.61 -0.85
C VAL A 485 11.05 23.34 0.50
N PRO A 486 10.25 22.90 1.48
CA PRO A 486 10.16 23.57 2.78
C PRO A 486 11.46 23.51 3.60
N GLY A 487 12.33 22.54 3.35
CA GLY A 487 13.68 22.48 3.92
C GLY A 487 14.69 22.20 2.82
N LEU A 488 15.65 23.10 2.62
CA LEU A 488 16.72 22.93 1.63
C LEU A 488 18.06 22.88 2.37
N MET A 489 18.78 21.77 2.23
CA MET A 489 20.13 21.58 2.78
C MET A 489 20.19 21.88 4.28
N GLN A 490 19.25 21.36 5.05
CA GLN A 490 19.23 21.50 6.51
C GLN A 490 20.13 20.43 7.13
N VAL A 491 20.99 20.86 8.06
CA VAL A 491 21.77 19.91 8.84
C VAL A 491 20.86 19.26 9.88
N GLU A 492 20.71 17.95 9.80
CA GLU A 492 20.09 17.12 10.83
C GLU A 492 21.19 16.37 11.59
N SER A 493 21.17 16.47 12.92
CA SER A 493 22.13 15.80 13.81
C SER A 493 21.53 14.53 14.40
N TYR A 494 22.26 13.43 14.27
CA TYR A 494 21.94 12.08 14.74
C TYR A 494 22.92 11.69 15.85
N ALA A 495 22.69 10.55 16.51
CA ALA A 495 23.57 10.08 17.57
C ALA A 495 25.02 9.84 17.08
N THR A 496 25.19 9.38 15.84
CA THR A 496 26.49 8.98 15.28
C THR A 496 26.97 9.86 14.12
N VAL A 497 26.09 10.64 13.48
CA VAL A 497 26.41 11.43 12.28
C VAL A 497 25.66 12.76 12.21
N HIS A 498 26.19 13.72 11.43
CA HIS A 498 25.44 14.87 10.91
C HIS A 498 25.17 14.65 9.42
N GLN A 499 23.98 15.01 8.95
CA GLN A 499 23.56 14.80 7.55
C GLN A 499 22.92 16.06 6.97
N LEU A 500 23.15 16.31 5.67
CA LEU A 500 22.44 17.37 4.95
C LEU A 500 21.17 16.80 4.31
N VAL A 501 20.03 17.22 4.84
CA VAL A 501 18.70 16.75 4.45
C VAL A 501 17.95 17.86 3.73
N SER A 502 17.32 17.52 2.62
CA SER A 502 16.35 18.39 1.96
C SER A 502 14.97 17.73 2.02
N THR A 503 13.92 18.50 2.22
CA THR A 503 12.53 18.04 2.22
C THR A 503 11.83 18.61 1.00
N ILE A 504 11.26 17.73 0.17
CA ILE A 504 10.44 18.09 -0.98
C ILE A 504 9.03 17.58 -0.72
N THR A 505 8.04 18.45 -0.86
CA THR A 505 6.63 18.09 -0.70
C THR A 505 5.84 18.39 -1.96
N GLY A 506 4.67 17.77 -2.11
CA GLY A 506 3.70 18.07 -3.15
C GLY A 506 2.32 17.53 -2.78
N ARG A 507 1.29 17.92 -3.53
CA ARG A 507 -0.06 17.37 -3.39
C ARG A 507 -0.44 16.63 -4.66
N LEU A 508 -0.64 15.32 -4.57
CA LEU A 508 -1.01 14.46 -5.68
C LEU A 508 -2.25 15.00 -6.41
N CYS A 509 -2.26 14.88 -7.74
CA CYS A 509 -3.44 15.18 -8.55
C CYS A 509 -4.62 14.30 -8.11
N GLU A 510 -5.84 14.80 -8.34
CA GLU A 510 -7.03 14.04 -8.00
C GLU A 510 -7.08 12.71 -8.76
N GLY A 511 -7.45 11.63 -8.05
CA GLY A 511 -7.46 10.27 -8.60
C GLY A 511 -6.08 9.60 -8.72
N ARG A 512 -4.98 10.26 -8.33
CA ARG A 512 -3.65 9.62 -8.29
C ARG A 512 -3.40 8.89 -6.99
N THR A 513 -2.75 7.73 -7.09
CA THR A 513 -2.46 6.85 -5.95
C THR A 513 -1.01 6.98 -5.46
N ALA A 514 -0.67 6.30 -4.36
CA ALA A 514 0.72 6.17 -3.94
C ALA A 514 1.58 5.45 -4.99
N VAL A 515 1.03 4.46 -5.70
CA VAL A 515 1.75 3.74 -6.76
C VAL A 515 2.03 4.64 -7.96
N ASP A 516 1.10 5.54 -8.34
CA ASP A 516 1.37 6.57 -9.35
C ASP A 516 2.59 7.43 -8.95
N ALA A 517 2.71 7.78 -7.67
CA ALA A 517 3.87 8.52 -7.17
C ALA A 517 5.17 7.72 -7.36
N ILE A 518 5.17 6.42 -7.08
CA ILE A 518 6.32 5.53 -7.33
C ILE A 518 6.66 5.46 -8.81
N ARG A 519 5.68 5.32 -9.71
CA ARG A 519 5.93 5.32 -11.16
C ARG A 519 6.63 6.59 -11.66
N ALA A 520 6.40 7.71 -10.97
CA ALA A 520 7.00 8.98 -11.33
C ALA A 520 8.40 9.18 -10.76
N THR A 521 8.67 8.64 -9.56
CA THR A 521 9.86 8.95 -8.76
C THR A 521 10.87 7.82 -8.66
N PHE A 522 10.47 6.56 -8.89
CA PHE A 522 11.37 5.41 -8.81
C PHE A 522 12.29 5.33 -10.05
N PRO A 523 13.52 4.81 -9.93
CA PRO A 523 14.26 4.52 -8.69
C PRO A 523 14.66 5.80 -7.92
N PRO A 524 15.04 5.68 -6.62
CA PRO A 524 15.46 6.82 -5.81
C PRO A 524 16.52 7.70 -6.49
N GLY A 525 16.25 9.01 -6.54
CA GLY A 525 17.13 9.97 -7.22
C GLY A 525 18.55 10.01 -6.63
N SER A 526 18.67 9.90 -5.31
CA SER A 526 19.94 9.88 -4.58
C SER A 526 20.84 8.71 -4.96
N MET A 527 20.24 7.59 -5.38
CA MET A 527 20.91 6.35 -5.79
C MET A 527 21.05 6.23 -7.31
N THR A 528 20.74 7.29 -8.08
CA THR A 528 20.93 7.30 -9.53
C THR A 528 21.80 8.46 -9.97
N GLY A 529 21.21 9.64 -10.10
CA GLY A 529 21.84 10.85 -10.59
C GLY A 529 20.99 11.54 -11.65
N ALA A 530 21.52 12.57 -12.29
CA ALA A 530 20.74 13.48 -13.12
C ALA A 530 21.45 13.78 -14.45
N PRO A 531 20.79 13.68 -15.61
CA PRO A 531 19.40 13.25 -15.84
C PRO A 531 19.19 11.74 -15.60
N LYS A 532 18.09 11.36 -14.94
CA LYS A 532 17.89 10.00 -14.39
C LYS A 532 18.03 8.87 -15.41
N LEU A 533 17.22 8.86 -16.49
CA LEU A 533 17.22 7.79 -17.49
C LEU A 533 18.64 7.56 -18.07
N ARG A 534 19.27 8.61 -18.57
CA ARG A 534 20.62 8.53 -19.14
C ARG A 534 21.65 8.07 -18.12
N THR A 535 21.50 8.50 -16.87
CA THR A 535 22.40 8.11 -15.78
C THR A 535 22.25 6.64 -15.42
N CYS A 536 21.03 6.10 -15.37
CA CYS A 536 20.80 4.67 -15.18
C CYS A 536 21.44 3.83 -16.29
N GLU A 537 21.39 4.27 -17.56
CA GLU A 537 22.10 3.59 -18.65
C GLU A 537 23.62 3.65 -18.49
N ILE A 538 24.16 4.74 -17.94
CA ILE A 538 25.60 4.88 -17.65
C ILE A 538 25.99 3.94 -16.51
N ILE A 539 25.23 3.95 -15.42
CA ILE A 539 25.41 3.06 -14.26
C ILE A 539 25.43 1.62 -14.73
N ASP A 540 24.39 1.19 -15.45
CA ASP A 540 24.28 -0.17 -15.96
C ASP A 540 25.49 -0.54 -16.81
N ARG A 541 26.08 0.39 -17.56
CA ARG A 541 27.31 0.16 -18.35
C ARG A 541 28.58 0.02 -17.52
N LEU A 542 28.71 0.81 -16.46
CA LEU A 542 29.93 0.92 -15.65
C LEU A 542 30.00 -0.09 -14.51
N GLU A 543 28.85 -0.47 -13.95
CA GLU A 543 28.78 -1.50 -12.91
C GLU A 543 28.93 -2.90 -13.51
N THR A 544 29.42 -3.84 -12.69
CA THR A 544 29.73 -5.21 -13.13
C THR A 544 28.69 -6.24 -12.69
N SER A 545 27.76 -5.84 -11.81
CA SER A 545 26.77 -6.69 -11.16
C SER A 545 25.43 -5.95 -11.02
N PRO A 546 24.31 -6.68 -10.83
CA PRO A 546 23.04 -6.05 -10.48
C PRO A 546 23.14 -5.39 -9.10
N ARG A 547 22.28 -4.42 -8.85
CA ARG A 547 22.09 -3.86 -7.51
C ARG A 547 21.06 -4.68 -6.71
N GLY A 548 20.10 -5.31 -7.38
CA GLY A 548 19.09 -6.16 -6.74
C GLY A 548 18.24 -5.36 -5.76
N VAL A 549 18.07 -5.88 -4.54
CA VAL A 549 17.32 -5.17 -3.48
C VAL A 549 17.99 -3.83 -3.11
N TYR A 550 19.32 -3.74 -3.16
CA TYR A 550 20.08 -2.52 -2.84
C TYR A 550 19.78 -1.41 -3.86
N SER A 551 19.78 -0.15 -3.43
CA SER A 551 19.35 1.03 -4.21
C SER A 551 17.89 1.01 -4.68
N GLY A 552 17.10 0.03 -4.24
CA GLY A 552 15.66 -0.03 -4.41
C GLY A 552 14.91 0.80 -3.38
N ALA A 553 13.65 0.43 -3.13
CA ALA A 553 12.80 1.00 -2.10
C ALA A 553 12.10 -0.09 -1.27
N LEU A 554 11.91 0.15 0.03
CA LEU A 554 11.33 -0.81 0.97
C LEU A 554 10.39 -0.12 1.96
N GLY A 555 9.24 -0.73 2.23
CA GLY A 555 8.28 -0.27 3.23
C GLY A 555 6.87 -0.83 2.97
N TYR A 556 5.84 0.01 2.99
CA TYR A 556 4.46 -0.43 2.79
C TYR A 556 3.60 0.47 1.90
N PHE A 557 2.52 -0.14 1.39
CA PHE A 557 1.36 0.48 0.76
C PHE A 557 0.10 0.03 1.50
N GLY A 558 -0.69 0.98 2.03
CA GLY A 558 -1.91 0.71 2.80
C GLY A 558 -3.17 0.71 1.94
N PHE A 559 -4.20 -0.04 2.36
CA PHE A 559 -5.53 -0.01 1.75
C PHE A 559 -6.25 1.33 1.90
N ASP A 560 -5.79 2.18 2.81
CA ASP A 560 -6.22 3.56 2.98
C ASP A 560 -5.49 4.55 2.05
N GLY A 561 -4.68 4.04 1.12
CA GLY A 561 -3.90 4.81 0.16
C GLY A 561 -2.62 5.41 0.74
N GLN A 562 -2.30 5.16 2.01
CA GLN A 562 -1.06 5.64 2.62
C GLN A 562 0.14 4.81 2.17
N ALA A 563 1.32 5.42 2.13
CA ALA A 563 2.58 4.71 1.89
C ALA A 563 3.72 5.35 2.66
N ASP A 564 4.71 4.54 3.05
CA ASP A 564 5.99 5.01 3.59
C ASP A 564 7.08 4.05 3.15
N LEU A 565 8.04 4.57 2.39
CA LEU A 565 9.11 3.80 1.77
C LEU A 565 10.45 4.46 2.05
N SER A 566 11.42 3.65 2.43
CA SER A 566 12.82 4.00 2.57
C SER A 566 13.60 3.67 1.30
N VAL A 567 14.72 4.36 1.09
CA VAL A 567 15.73 3.94 0.12
C VAL A 567 16.46 2.73 0.69
N VAL A 568 16.71 1.68 -0.10
CA VAL A 568 17.46 0.51 0.38
C VAL A 568 18.97 0.79 0.32
N ILE A 569 19.48 1.34 1.42
CA ILE A 569 20.90 1.61 1.67
C ILE A 569 21.27 1.24 3.10
N ARG A 570 22.57 1.03 3.35
CA ARG A 570 23.06 0.48 4.64
C ARG A 570 22.33 -0.82 4.99
N THR A 571 22.27 -1.72 4.01
CA THR A 571 21.45 -2.92 4.04
C THR A 571 22.33 -4.13 3.73
N ALA A 572 22.15 -5.20 4.50
CA ALA A 572 22.66 -6.53 4.21
C ALA A 572 21.54 -7.40 3.64
N VAL A 573 21.79 -8.06 2.51
CA VAL A 573 20.86 -8.99 1.88
C VAL A 573 21.47 -10.38 1.93
N ARG A 574 20.78 -11.33 2.56
CA ARG A 574 21.26 -12.70 2.77
C ARG A 574 20.36 -13.72 2.06
N ALA A 575 20.97 -14.69 1.39
CA ALA A 575 20.31 -15.90 0.92
C ALA A 575 21.19 -17.12 1.22
N GLY A 576 20.64 -18.08 1.97
CA GLY A 576 21.44 -19.12 2.59
C GLY A 576 22.50 -18.52 3.51
N ASN A 577 23.77 -18.82 3.27
CA ASN A 577 24.89 -18.24 4.01
C ASN A 577 25.54 -17.05 3.29
N SER A 578 25.23 -16.81 2.02
CA SER A 578 25.83 -15.69 1.28
C SER A 578 25.14 -14.39 1.67
N VAL A 579 25.92 -13.38 2.07
CA VAL A 579 25.47 -12.03 2.39
C VAL A 579 26.11 -11.03 1.44
N THR A 580 25.31 -10.06 1.00
CA THR A 580 25.75 -8.97 0.14
C THR A 580 25.47 -7.62 0.81
N VAL A 581 26.39 -6.69 0.66
CA VAL A 581 26.29 -5.30 1.14
C VAL A 581 26.68 -4.37 0.00
N GLY A 582 25.72 -3.57 -0.47
CA GLY A 582 25.98 -2.53 -1.47
C GLY A 582 26.51 -1.25 -0.84
N ALA A 583 27.48 -0.61 -1.50
CA ALA A 583 27.94 0.72 -1.12
C ALA A 583 28.43 1.52 -2.33
N GLY A 584 28.34 2.85 -2.23
CA GLY A 584 28.76 3.75 -3.29
C GLY A 584 28.50 5.21 -2.96
N GLY A 585 28.77 6.07 -3.93
CA GLY A 585 28.75 7.51 -3.77
C GLY A 585 28.39 8.24 -5.05
N ALA A 586 28.02 9.51 -4.89
CA ALA A 586 27.78 10.41 -6.00
C ALA A 586 29.12 10.83 -6.62
N ILE A 587 29.30 10.55 -7.91
CA ILE A 587 30.44 11.04 -8.66
C ILE A 587 30.03 12.34 -9.34
N VAL A 588 30.75 13.42 -9.02
CA VAL A 588 30.65 14.73 -9.66
C VAL A 588 32.02 15.14 -10.21
N LEU A 589 32.06 16.23 -10.98
CA LEU A 589 33.32 16.71 -11.56
C LEU A 589 34.38 17.09 -10.52
N ALA A 590 33.95 17.46 -9.30
CA ALA A 590 34.81 17.79 -8.18
C ALA A 590 35.18 16.56 -7.32
N SER A 591 34.69 15.36 -7.65
CA SER A 591 35.06 14.14 -6.92
C SER A 591 36.53 13.79 -7.13
N ASP A 592 37.15 13.29 -6.07
CA ASP A 592 38.50 12.73 -6.09
C ASP A 592 38.39 11.19 -6.02
N PRO A 593 38.87 10.42 -7.02
CA PRO A 593 38.64 8.98 -7.10
C PRO A 593 39.06 8.19 -5.85
N ASP A 594 40.21 8.52 -5.26
CA ASP A 594 40.70 7.86 -4.05
C ASP A 594 39.78 8.15 -2.84
N SER A 595 39.34 9.41 -2.70
CA SER A 595 38.40 9.81 -1.64
C SER A 595 37.05 9.10 -1.77
N GLU A 596 36.53 8.95 -2.98
CA GLU A 596 35.27 8.23 -3.24
C GLU A 596 35.38 6.73 -2.93
N LEU A 597 36.53 6.11 -3.24
CA LEU A 597 36.80 4.72 -2.87
C LEU A 597 36.82 4.54 -1.34
N VAL A 598 37.46 5.47 -0.61
CA VAL A 598 37.45 5.47 0.86
C VAL A 598 36.04 5.64 1.40
N GLU A 599 35.25 6.56 0.84
CA GLU A 599 33.85 6.79 1.24
C GLU A 599 32.99 5.55 1.03
N ARG A 600 33.11 4.87 -0.13
CA ARG A 600 32.43 3.59 -0.39
C ARG A 600 32.72 2.55 0.68
N ASN A 601 33.99 2.36 1.02
CA ASN A 601 34.40 1.37 2.02
C ASN A 601 33.88 1.76 3.41
N LEU A 602 33.93 3.04 3.78
CA LEU A 602 33.35 3.54 5.04
C LEU A 602 31.83 3.31 5.12
N LYS A 603 31.12 3.50 3.99
CA LYS A 603 29.68 3.26 3.91
C LYS A 603 29.33 1.78 4.11
N ALA A 604 30.09 0.87 3.52
CA ALA A 604 29.93 -0.57 3.75
C ALA A 604 30.30 -0.95 5.19
N GLN A 605 31.35 -0.33 5.75
CA GLN A 605 31.83 -0.62 7.10
C GLN A 605 30.80 -0.29 8.18
N SER A 606 29.89 0.67 7.98
CA SER A 606 28.82 0.89 8.96
C SER A 606 27.79 -0.24 9.03
N VAL A 607 27.81 -1.14 8.05
CA VAL A 607 26.97 -2.34 8.04
C VAL A 607 27.84 -3.50 8.52
N LEU A 608 28.97 -3.74 7.85
CA LEU A 608 29.89 -4.84 8.14
C LEU A 608 30.46 -4.80 9.57
N GLY A 609 30.74 -3.59 10.08
CA GLY A 609 31.26 -3.37 11.43
C GLY A 609 30.30 -3.79 12.55
N ALA A 610 29.04 -4.08 12.24
CA ALA A 610 28.11 -4.69 13.19
C ALA A 610 28.53 -6.12 13.60
N TRP A 611 29.42 -6.77 12.85
CA TRP A 611 29.85 -8.15 13.08
C TRP A 611 31.37 -8.30 13.20
N ASP A 612 32.11 -7.19 13.31
CA ASP A 612 33.53 -7.20 13.63
C ASP A 612 33.71 -7.49 15.13
N ALA A 613 34.40 -8.60 15.44
CA ALA A 613 34.71 -9.03 16.80
C ALA A 613 36.11 -8.59 17.26
#